data_AF-A0A936GLN1-F1
#
_entry.id   AF-A0A936GLN1-F1
#
_cell.length_a   1.000
_cell.length_b   1.000
_cell.length_c   1.000
_cell.angle_alpha   90.00
_cell.angle_beta   90.00
_cell.angle_gamma   90.00
#
_symmetry.space_group_name_H-M   'P 1'
#
loop_
_entity.id
_entity.type
_entity.pdbx_description
1 polymer ?
#
loop_
_entity_poly.entity_id
_entity_poly.type
_entity_poly.pdbx_seq_one_letter_code
_entity_poly.pdbx_strand_id
1 'polypeptide(L)'
;MDTFFETPLFYYVILPLLIAIARIVDVSLGTVRIIFISKGYKKLAPIIGFFEVLIWIIAIGNVMKNLENWICFFAYAAGFATGNYVGMLLEEKLALGYEMIRVITKTKADELIGVLRNKGYGTTQVKATRSDEKWLYYI
;
A
#
# COMPACT_ATOMS: atom_id res chain seq x y z
N MET A 1 -11.10 39.19 -9.80
CA MET A 1 -11.42 38.05 -8.90
C MET A 1 -10.11 37.45 -8.38
N ASP A 2 -9.07 38.28 -8.25
CA ASP A 2 -7.66 37.86 -8.24
C ASP A 2 -6.97 38.15 -6.89
N THR A 3 -7.67 38.81 -5.96
CA THR A 3 -7.13 39.16 -4.65
C THR A 3 -7.14 38.01 -3.65
N PHE A 4 -7.91 36.94 -3.88
CA PHE A 4 -7.97 35.80 -2.96
C PHE A 4 -6.71 34.92 -3.04
N PHE A 5 -6.19 34.72 -4.24
CA PHE A 5 -5.00 33.88 -4.50
C PHE A 5 -3.68 34.54 -4.04
N GLU A 6 -3.67 35.85 -3.84
CA GLU A 6 -2.52 36.60 -3.32
C GLU A 6 -2.58 36.85 -1.81
N THR A 7 -3.57 36.29 -1.12
CA THR A 7 -3.63 36.43 0.35
C THR A 7 -2.50 35.64 1.01
N PRO A 8 -1.83 36.18 2.03
CA PRO A 8 -0.82 35.45 2.81
C PRO A 8 -1.35 34.12 3.37
N LEU A 9 -2.64 34.08 3.73
CA LEU A 9 -3.32 32.88 4.17
C LEU A 9 -3.33 31.79 3.09
N PHE A 10 -3.63 32.14 1.85
CA PHE A 10 -3.62 31.19 0.74
C PHE A 10 -2.22 30.62 0.51
N TYR A 11 -1.22 31.48 0.50
CA TYR A 11 0.17 31.12 0.23
C TYR A 11 0.78 30.23 1.32
N TYR A 12 0.55 30.54 2.60
CA TYR A 12 1.20 29.83 3.72
C TYR A 12 0.39 28.66 4.29
N VAL A 13 -0.91 28.56 4.00
CA VAL A 13 -1.78 27.53 4.59
C VAL A 13 -2.50 26.70 3.54
N ILE A 14 -3.29 27.35 2.66
CA ILE A 14 -4.16 26.64 1.73
C ILE A 14 -3.34 25.89 0.68
N LEU A 15 -2.35 26.55 0.08
CA LEU A 15 -1.50 25.96 -0.94
C LEU A 15 -0.67 24.77 -0.40
N PRO A 16 0.06 24.87 0.72
CA PRO A 16 0.75 23.71 1.31
C PRO A 16 -0.20 22.56 1.66
N LEU A 17 -1.39 22.85 2.19
CA LEU A 17 -2.39 21.83 2.51
C LEU A 17 -2.86 21.09 1.25
N LEU A 18 -3.14 21.81 0.17
CA LEU A 18 -3.52 21.20 -1.11
C LEU A 18 -2.39 20.32 -1.68
N ILE A 19 -1.14 20.77 -1.57
CA ILE A 19 0.04 19.97 -1.96
C ILE A 19 0.12 18.69 -1.13
N ALA A 20 -0.08 18.79 0.19
CA ALA A 20 -0.05 17.62 1.08
C ALA A 20 -1.15 16.61 0.72
N ILE A 21 -2.39 17.07 0.50
CA ILE A 21 -3.51 16.21 0.10
C ILE A 21 -3.23 15.56 -1.26
N ALA A 22 -2.77 16.33 -2.24
CA ALA A 22 -2.41 15.79 -3.56
C ALA A 22 -1.33 14.71 -3.44
N ARG A 23 -0.32 14.90 -2.59
CA ARG A 23 0.73 13.89 -2.32
C ARG A 23 0.21 12.66 -1.59
N ILE A 24 -0.71 12.80 -0.66
CA ILE A 24 -1.34 11.66 0.02
C ILE A 24 -2.07 10.79 -1.01
N VAL A 25 -2.85 11.40 -1.91
CA VAL A 25 -3.57 10.69 -2.97
C VAL A 25 -2.60 10.02 -3.94
N ASP A 26 -1.59 10.74 -4.42
CA ASP A 26 -0.56 10.20 -5.32
C ASP A 26 0.11 8.94 -4.76
N VAL A 27 0.64 9.03 -3.53
CA VAL A 27 1.34 7.90 -2.90
C VAL A 27 0.40 6.73 -2.66
N SER A 28 -0.83 7.00 -2.22
CA SER A 28 -1.84 5.96 -2.00
C SER A 28 -2.20 5.23 -3.30
N LEU A 29 -2.33 5.96 -4.42
CA LEU A 29 -2.54 5.38 -5.75
C LEU A 29 -1.34 4.54 -6.20
N GLY A 30 -0.12 5.00 -5.90
CA GLY A 30 1.11 4.25 -6.13
C GLY A 30 1.09 2.88 -5.43
N THR A 31 0.64 2.83 -4.16
CA THR A 31 0.46 1.56 -3.43
C THR A 31 -0.58 0.66 -4.09
N VAL A 32 -1.75 1.20 -4.45
CA VAL A 32 -2.81 0.44 -5.14
C VAL A 32 -2.32 -0.11 -6.48
N ARG A 33 -1.56 0.68 -7.24
CA ARG A 33 -0.95 0.24 -8.50
C ARG A 33 -0.03 -0.96 -8.27
N ILE A 34 0.84 -0.91 -7.26
CA ILE A 34 1.74 -2.02 -6.92
C ILE A 34 0.93 -3.28 -6.59
N ILE A 35 -0.13 -3.16 -5.79
CA ILE A 35 -1.04 -4.28 -5.47
C ILE A 35 -1.66 -4.86 -6.75
N PHE A 36 -2.14 -4.01 -7.65
CA PHE A 36 -2.74 -4.45 -8.91
C PHE A 36 -1.76 -5.12 -9.85
N ILE A 37 -0.51 -4.66 -9.88
CA ILE A 37 0.59 -5.32 -10.61
C ILE A 37 0.85 -6.71 -10.02
N SER A 38 1.01 -6.81 -8.68
CA SER A 38 1.27 -8.06 -7.98
C SER A 38 0.16 -9.11 -8.22
N LYS A 39 -1.09 -8.65 -8.35
CA LYS A 39 -2.25 -9.51 -8.66
C LYS A 39 -2.48 -9.81 -10.14
N GLY A 40 -1.69 -9.21 -11.03
CA GLY A 40 -1.83 -9.44 -12.48
C GLY A 40 -3.02 -8.71 -13.13
N TYR A 41 -3.56 -7.65 -12.52
CA TYR A 41 -4.61 -6.82 -13.13
C TYR A 41 -4.02 -5.90 -14.23
N LYS A 42 -3.81 -6.49 -15.41
CA LYS A 42 -3.12 -5.86 -16.56
C LYS A 42 -3.78 -4.60 -17.12
N LYS A 43 -5.08 -4.39 -16.90
CA LYS A 43 -5.81 -3.20 -17.39
C LYS A 43 -5.87 -2.06 -16.37
N LEU A 44 -6.02 -2.37 -15.08
CA LEU A 44 -6.21 -1.36 -14.04
C LEU A 44 -4.90 -0.70 -13.62
N ALA A 45 -3.81 -1.47 -13.53
CA ALA A 45 -2.49 -0.96 -13.17
C ALA A 45 -2.01 0.23 -14.04
N PRO A 46 -2.04 0.16 -15.39
CA PRO A 46 -1.60 1.29 -16.21
C PRO A 46 -2.53 2.50 -16.14
N ILE A 47 -3.83 2.30 -15.98
CA ILE A 47 -4.80 3.41 -15.83
C ILE A 47 -4.52 4.19 -14.54
N ILE A 48 -4.31 3.49 -13.43
CA ILE A 48 -3.94 4.14 -12.15
C ILE A 48 -2.60 4.85 -12.27
N GLY A 49 -1.60 4.20 -12.86
CA GLY A 49 -0.28 4.80 -13.06
C GLY A 49 -0.32 6.08 -13.90
N PHE A 50 -1.21 6.17 -14.89
CA PHE A 50 -1.42 7.39 -15.66
C PHE A 50 -1.92 8.55 -14.79
N PHE A 51 -2.96 8.31 -13.97
CA PHE A 51 -3.50 9.34 -13.07
C PHE A 51 -2.53 9.73 -11.95
N GLU A 52 -1.80 8.75 -11.39
CA GLU A 52 -0.72 8.97 -10.41
C GLU A 52 0.30 9.96 -10.96
N VAL A 53 0.89 9.69 -12.14
CA VAL A 53 1.91 10.56 -12.72
C VAL A 53 1.37 11.96 -13.03
N LEU A 54 0.10 12.10 -13.44
CA LEU A 54 -0.51 13.42 -13.62
C LEU A 54 -0.58 14.22 -12.32
N ILE A 55 -1.02 13.59 -11.23
CA ILE A 55 -1.07 14.24 -9.90
C ILE A 55 0.34 14.62 -9.47
N TRP A 56 1.31 13.72 -9.66
CA TRP A 56 2.71 13.96 -9.33
C TRP A 56 3.27 15.20 -10.04
N ILE A 57 3.10 15.29 -11.37
CA ILE A 57 3.57 16.43 -12.18
C ILE A 57 2.92 17.74 -11.72
N ILE A 58 1.62 17.74 -11.44
CA ILE A 58 0.91 18.93 -10.95
C ILE A 58 1.43 19.34 -9.57
N ALA A 59 1.63 18.39 -8.65
CA ALA A 59 2.10 18.68 -7.30
C ALA A 59 3.53 19.24 -7.30
N ILE A 60 4.47 18.59 -8.01
CA ILE A 60 5.85 19.07 -8.09
C ILE A 60 5.93 20.42 -8.83
N GLY A 61 5.12 20.63 -9.87
CA GLY A 61 5.04 21.91 -10.57
C GLY A 61 4.60 23.05 -9.66
N ASN A 62 3.68 22.81 -8.73
CA ASN A 62 3.28 23.81 -7.74
C ASN A 62 4.38 24.09 -6.71
N VAL A 63 5.10 23.07 -6.24
CA VAL A 63 6.24 23.27 -5.32
C VAL A 63 7.36 24.06 -6.01
N MET A 64 7.70 23.71 -7.26
CA MET A 64 8.74 24.38 -8.05
C MET A 64 8.41 25.84 -8.38
N LYS A 65 7.14 26.22 -8.42
CA LYS A 65 6.72 27.63 -8.57
C LYS A 65 6.79 28.42 -7.28
N ASN A 66 6.82 27.75 -6.13
CA ASN A 66 6.76 28.35 -4.79
C ASN A 66 7.99 27.96 -3.95
N LEU A 67 9.18 28.02 -4.56
CA LEU A 67 10.46 27.63 -3.95
C LEU A 67 10.85 28.50 -2.76
N GLU A 68 10.32 29.72 -2.66
CA GLU A 68 10.58 30.63 -1.55
C GLU A 68 9.84 30.22 -0.27
N ASN A 69 8.82 29.36 -0.39
CA ASN A 69 8.01 28.90 0.73
C ASN A 69 8.49 27.55 1.26
N TRP A 70 9.33 27.55 2.29
CA TRP A 70 9.78 26.33 2.96
C TRP A 70 8.61 25.44 3.46
N ILE A 71 7.45 26.03 3.78
CA ILE A 71 6.27 25.29 4.23
C ILE A 71 5.74 24.37 3.12
N CYS A 72 5.83 24.78 1.85
CA CYS A 72 5.43 23.94 0.71
C CYS A 72 6.29 22.67 0.62
N PHE A 73 7.60 22.76 0.87
CA PHE A 73 8.49 21.60 0.92
C PHE A 73 8.18 20.68 2.09
N PHE A 74 7.97 21.26 3.27
CA PHE A 74 7.60 20.49 4.45
C PHE A 74 6.25 19.77 4.23
N ALA A 75 5.25 20.46 3.70
CA ALA A 75 3.94 19.88 3.39
C ALA A 75 4.03 18.78 2.32
N TYR A 76 4.89 18.95 1.31
CA TYR A 76 5.16 17.90 0.33
C TYR A 76 5.78 16.64 0.96
N ALA A 77 6.78 16.81 1.83
CA ALA A 77 7.43 15.70 2.53
C ALA A 77 6.47 15.03 3.54
N ALA A 78 5.71 15.82 4.31
CA ALA A 78 4.71 15.33 5.24
C ALA A 78 3.57 14.61 4.52
N GLY A 79 3.10 15.14 3.39
CA GLY A 79 2.12 14.50 2.53
C GLY A 79 2.61 13.16 1.98
N PHE A 80 3.89 13.07 1.60
CA PHE A 80 4.49 11.79 1.20
C PHE A 80 4.53 10.76 2.34
N ALA A 81 5.01 11.15 3.53
CA ALA A 81 5.07 10.25 4.69
C ALA A 81 3.66 9.77 5.11
N THR A 82 2.71 10.70 5.19
CA THR A 82 1.31 10.38 5.54
C THR A 82 0.66 9.53 4.44
N GLY A 83 0.93 9.82 3.18
CA GLY A 83 0.45 9.04 2.04
C GLY A 83 0.93 7.59 2.08
N ASN A 84 2.17 7.33 2.51
CA ASN A 84 2.65 5.96 2.70
C ASN A 84 1.88 5.26 3.81
N TYR A 85 1.61 5.93 4.93
CA TYR A 85 0.80 5.37 6.01
C TYR A 85 -0.62 5.05 5.57
N VAL A 86 -1.27 5.98 4.86
CA VAL A 86 -2.61 5.75 4.27
C VAL A 86 -2.57 4.61 3.25
N GLY A 87 -1.52 4.56 2.42
CA GLY A 87 -1.29 3.48 1.46
C GLY A 87 -1.20 2.11 2.14
N MET A 88 -0.46 2.00 3.25
CA MET A 88 -0.39 0.77 4.05
C MET A 88 -1.76 0.37 4.61
N LEU A 89 -2.53 1.32 5.16
CA LEU A 89 -3.90 1.03 5.62
C LEU A 89 -4.82 0.58 4.47
N LEU A 90 -4.61 1.11 3.28
CA LEU A 90 -5.37 0.77 2.08
C LEU A 90 -4.98 -0.62 1.58
N GLU A 91 -3.69 -0.97 1.63
CA GLU A 91 -3.16 -2.31 1.38
C GLU A 91 -3.74 -3.34 2.35
N GLU A 92 -3.73 -3.07 3.66
CA GLU A 92 -4.33 -3.93 4.68
C GLU A 92 -5.82 -4.17 4.43
N LYS A 93 -6.57 -3.13 4.03
CA LYS A 93 -7.99 -3.27 3.67
C LYS A 93 -8.21 -3.97 2.34
N LEU A 94 -7.29 -3.81 1.39
CA LEU A 94 -7.27 -4.49 0.10
C LEU A 94 -6.60 -5.85 0.17
N ALA A 95 -6.27 -6.37 1.37
CA ALA A 95 -5.82 -7.73 1.67
C ALA A 95 -6.91 -8.79 1.35
N LEU A 96 -7.51 -8.65 0.18
CA LEU A 96 -8.02 -9.64 -0.75
C LEU A 96 -6.89 -10.65 -1.09
N GLY A 97 -6.39 -11.39 -0.10
CA GLY A 97 -5.36 -12.40 -0.24
C GLY A 97 -5.55 -13.51 0.79
N TYR A 98 -5.16 -14.73 0.45
CA TYR A 98 -5.17 -15.86 1.37
C TYR A 98 -3.91 -15.79 2.25
N GLU A 99 -4.08 -15.70 3.57
CA GLU A 99 -2.98 -15.89 4.52
C GLU A 99 -2.56 -17.37 4.52
N MET A 100 -1.35 -17.67 4.04
CA MET A 100 -0.81 -19.03 4.07
C MET A 100 -0.18 -19.30 5.43
N ILE A 101 -0.92 -19.98 6.30
CA ILE A 101 -0.39 -20.49 7.57
C ILE A 101 0.33 -21.81 7.28
N ARG A 102 1.61 -21.87 7.65
CA ARG A 102 2.46 -23.04 7.46
C ARG A 102 2.86 -23.62 8.80
N VAL A 103 2.41 -24.84 9.08
CA VAL A 103 2.65 -25.50 10.37
C VAL A 103 3.59 -26.68 10.15
N ILE A 104 4.74 -26.64 10.83
CA ILE A 104 5.72 -27.73 10.82
C ILE A 104 5.64 -28.44 12.16
N THR A 105 5.22 -29.71 12.15
CA THR A 105 5.13 -30.50 13.38
C THR A 105 5.83 -31.85 13.26
N LYS A 106 6.35 -32.32 14.40
CA LYS A 106 6.97 -33.65 14.57
C LYS A 106 5.95 -34.76 14.75
N THR A 107 4.75 -34.41 15.20
CA THR A 107 3.64 -35.34 15.42
C THR A 107 2.68 -35.33 14.25
N LYS A 108 1.93 -36.43 14.09
CA LYS A 108 0.85 -36.49 13.09
C LYS A 108 -0.14 -35.36 13.38
N ALA A 109 -0.49 -34.61 12.35
CA ALA A 109 -1.38 -33.47 12.46
C ALA A 109 -2.81 -33.77 11.96
N ASP A 110 -3.15 -35.05 11.85
CA ASP A 110 -4.39 -35.51 11.20
C ASP A 110 -5.65 -34.93 11.90
N GLU A 111 -5.62 -34.81 13.22
CA GLU A 111 -6.69 -34.19 14.01
C GLU A 111 -6.83 -32.69 13.72
N LEU A 112 -5.71 -31.96 13.66
CA LEU A 112 -5.68 -30.54 13.31
C LEU A 112 -6.18 -30.29 11.88
N ILE A 113 -5.74 -31.11 10.93
CA ILE A 113 -6.19 -31.07 9.53
C ILE A 113 -7.69 -31.35 9.45
N GLY A 114 -8.19 -32.34 10.21
CA GLY A 114 -9.61 -32.67 10.29
C GLY A 114 -10.45 -31.49 10.78
N VAL A 115 -10.02 -30.82 11.86
CA VAL A 115 -10.70 -29.64 12.39
C VAL A 115 -10.70 -28.49 11.37
N LEU A 116 -9.58 -28.25 10.68
CA LEU A 116 -9.46 -27.20 9.68
C LEU A 116 -10.34 -27.47 8.45
N ARG A 117 -10.36 -28.72 7.96
CA ARG A 117 -11.25 -29.13 6.86
C ARG A 117 -12.72 -29.02 7.21
N ASN A 118 -13.11 -29.44 8.41
CA ASN A 118 -14.50 -29.34 8.89
C ASN A 118 -14.96 -27.87 9.01
N LYS A 119 -14.03 -26.94 9.25
CA LYS A 119 -14.29 -25.50 9.23
C LYS A 119 -14.26 -24.88 7.82
N GLY A 120 -14.03 -25.67 6.77
CA GLY A 120 -14.03 -25.21 5.38
C GLY A 120 -12.69 -24.64 4.87
N TYR A 121 -11.59 -24.80 5.62
CA TYR A 121 -10.27 -24.36 5.17
C TYR A 121 -9.62 -25.36 4.21
N GLY A 122 -9.01 -24.85 3.14
CA GLY A 122 -8.20 -25.64 2.22
C GLY A 122 -6.85 -25.98 2.84
N THR A 123 -6.61 -27.26 3.10
CA THR A 123 -5.35 -27.76 3.71
C THR A 123 -4.57 -28.61 2.72
N THR A 124 -3.25 -28.39 2.61
CA THR A 124 -2.35 -29.23 1.81
C THR A 124 -1.35 -29.90 2.74
N GLN A 125 -1.31 -31.23 2.75
CA GLN A 125 -0.35 -31.97 3.58
C GLN A 125 0.84 -32.41 2.73
N VAL A 126 2.06 -32.11 3.19
CA VAL A 126 3.30 -32.59 2.55
C VAL A 126 4.14 -33.36 3.57
N LYS A 127 4.65 -34.53 3.16
CA LYS A 127 5.58 -35.32 3.98
C LYS A 127 6.98 -34.73 3.85
N ALA A 128 7.55 -34.23 4.94
CA ALA A 128 8.90 -33.67 4.97
C ALA A 128 9.87 -34.63 5.69
N THR A 129 11.04 -34.84 5.09
CA THR A 129 12.12 -35.63 5.68
C THR A 129 13.23 -34.68 6.12
N ARG A 130 13.58 -34.70 7.42
CA ARG A 130 14.76 -33.99 7.91
C ARG A 130 16.01 -34.83 7.64
N SER A 131 17.13 -34.18 7.32
CA SER A 131 18.44 -34.80 7.06
C SER A 131 18.93 -35.75 8.18
N ASP A 132 18.39 -35.62 9.40
CA ASP A 132 18.82 -36.33 10.61
C ASP A 132 17.79 -37.42 11.04
N GLU A 133 17.13 -38.08 10.08
CA GLU A 133 16.29 -39.29 10.26
C GLU A 133 15.00 -39.19 11.11
N LYS A 134 14.39 -38.00 11.27
CA LYS A 134 13.03 -37.88 11.85
C LYS A 134 12.04 -37.21 10.90
N TRP A 135 10.91 -37.89 10.69
CA TRP A 135 9.78 -37.43 9.86
C TRP A 135 9.13 -36.17 10.47
N LEU A 136 8.87 -35.17 9.64
CA LEU A 136 8.05 -34.00 9.97
C LEU A 136 6.83 -33.98 9.04
N TYR A 137 5.68 -33.59 9.58
CA TYR A 137 4.48 -33.31 8.79
C TYR A 137 4.41 -31.81 8.55
N TYR A 138 4.12 -31.44 7.30
CA TYR A 138 3.97 -30.07 6.84
C TYR A 138 2.52 -29.82 6.44
N ILE A 139 1.91 -28.78 7.01
CA ILE A 139 0.56 -28.31 6.69
C ILE A 139 0.67 -26.89 6.14
#